data_AF-A0A9Q1LWK4-F1
#
_entry.id   AF-A0A9Q1LWK4-F1
#
_cell.length_a   1.000
_cell.length_b   1.000
_cell.length_c   1.000
_cell.angle_alpha   90.00
_cell.angle_beta   90.00
_cell.angle_gamma   90.00
#
_symmetry.space_group_name_H-M   'P 1'
#
loop_
_entity.id
_entity.type
_entity.pdbx_description
1 polymer ?
#
loop_
_entity_poly.entity_id
_entity_poly.type
_entity_poly.pdbx_seq_one_letter_code
_entity_poly.pdbx_strand_id
1 'polypeptide(L)'
;MVPPQGSSTEGESGPKIRPKGVVDEQHVNIPVLPLVGPEGRRRLGQLKGEKGTSRRALVSRKKIVFHGGRGEEAMDIPVQQKKLSLDIKGNKTDIVICAYDDHFLVIATQIGSMGTILHARKEEGVSIHPTFSVSVLLGKRDEPMLVACARQIIEHISNAGSSRSLVLSLGLRDQSLPTLKGIVSAVTENCLW
;
A
#
# COMPACT_ATOMS: atom_id res chain seq x y z
N MET A 1 31.11 76.87 -35.08
CA MET A 1 30.86 77.01 -33.64
C MET A 1 29.33 77.04 -33.49
N VAL A 2 28.59 76.02 -33.08
CA VAL A 2 28.76 74.86 -32.18
C VAL A 2 27.77 73.76 -32.63
N PRO A 3 28.15 72.47 -32.73
CA PRO A 3 27.34 71.34 -32.26
C PRO A 3 27.95 70.84 -30.92
N PRO A 4 27.33 69.94 -30.11
CA PRO A 4 26.20 69.05 -30.39
C PRO A 4 25.08 69.06 -29.32
N GLN A 5 23.98 68.37 -29.63
CA GLN A 5 22.99 67.90 -28.66
C GLN A 5 23.62 66.80 -27.79
N GLY A 6 23.63 66.98 -26.47
CA GLY A 6 23.70 65.89 -25.49
C GLY A 6 22.28 65.54 -25.01
N SER A 7 21.96 64.35 -24.52
CA SER A 7 22.74 63.14 -24.26
C SER A 7 21.76 62.00 -23.98
N SER A 8 22.18 60.77 -24.29
CA SER A 8 21.80 59.44 -23.77
C SER A 8 21.11 59.45 -22.38
N THR A 9 20.19 58.52 -22.06
CA THR A 9 20.31 57.06 -22.24
C THR A 9 18.98 56.39 -22.59
N GLU A 10 19.00 55.71 -23.73
CA GLU A 10 18.08 54.65 -24.10
C GLU A 10 18.31 53.45 -23.18
N GLY A 11 17.28 53.04 -22.43
CA GLY A 11 17.32 51.84 -21.60
C GLY A 11 17.10 50.61 -22.48
N GLU A 12 18.19 49.95 -22.86
CA GLU A 12 18.16 48.70 -23.61
C GLU A 12 17.51 47.59 -22.75
N SER A 13 16.42 47.02 -23.26
CA SER A 13 15.75 45.86 -22.68
C SER A 13 16.60 44.60 -22.89
N GLY A 14 17.55 44.36 -21.99
CA GLY A 14 18.26 43.07 -21.92
C GLY A 14 17.30 41.92 -21.52
N PRO A 15 17.53 40.68 -22.01
CA PRO A 15 16.65 39.55 -21.74
C PRO A 15 16.66 39.21 -20.25
N LYS A 16 15.46 39.15 -19.67
CA LYS A 16 15.23 38.78 -18.27
C LYS A 16 15.60 37.30 -18.06
N ILE A 17 16.83 37.08 -17.60
CA ILE A 17 17.35 35.78 -17.21
C ILE A 17 16.52 35.29 -16.02
N ARG A 18 15.65 34.32 -16.23
CA ARG A 18 15.02 33.56 -15.15
C ARG A 18 16.11 32.68 -14.52
N PRO A 19 16.32 32.71 -13.19
CA PRO A 19 17.24 31.76 -12.58
C PRO A 19 16.70 30.34 -12.83
N LYS A 20 17.55 29.49 -13.42
CA LYS A 20 17.30 28.05 -13.44
C LYS A 20 17.31 27.58 -12.00
N GLY A 21 16.15 27.20 -11.49
CA GLY A 21 16.06 26.41 -10.27
C GLY A 21 16.79 25.09 -10.51
N VAL A 22 17.90 24.91 -9.81
CA VAL A 22 18.46 23.58 -9.59
C VAL A 22 17.53 22.92 -8.57
N VAL A 23 16.64 22.07 -9.08
CA VAL A 23 16.07 21.01 -8.27
C VAL A 23 17.02 19.84 -8.47
N ASP A 24 17.71 19.43 -7.41
CA ASP A 24 18.33 18.12 -7.37
C ASP A 24 17.25 17.10 -7.72
N GLU A 25 17.35 16.49 -8.90
CA GLU A 25 16.59 15.31 -9.26
C GLU A 25 17.10 14.16 -8.39
N GLN A 26 16.70 14.16 -7.12
CA GLN A 26 16.82 13.03 -6.23
C GLN A 26 15.89 11.94 -6.78
N HIS A 27 16.43 11.15 -7.70
CA HIS A 27 15.79 9.99 -8.28
C HIS A 27 15.63 8.93 -7.19
N VAL A 28 14.53 9.02 -6.43
CA VAL A 28 14.11 7.95 -5.53
C VAL A 28 13.65 6.77 -6.38
N ASN A 29 14.54 5.79 -6.51
CA ASN A 29 14.23 4.50 -7.11
C ASN A 29 13.18 3.82 -6.23
N ILE A 30 11.90 4.00 -6.57
CA ILE A 30 10.82 3.21 -5.99
C ILE A 30 10.80 1.91 -6.79
N PRO A 31 11.17 0.76 -6.19
CA PRO A 31 11.13 -0.51 -6.89
C PRO A 31 9.69 -0.84 -7.27
N VAL A 32 9.39 -0.77 -8.56
CA VAL A 32 8.19 -1.37 -9.15
C VAL A 32 8.37 -2.88 -9.05
N LEU A 33 7.54 -3.53 -8.22
CA LEU A 33 7.52 -4.98 -8.17
C LEU A 33 6.95 -5.52 -9.50
N PRO A 34 7.58 -6.52 -10.12
CA PRO A 34 7.08 -7.08 -11.37
C PRO A 34 5.66 -7.63 -11.18
N LEU A 35 4.73 -7.13 -11.98
CA LEU A 35 3.45 -7.79 -12.24
C LEU A 35 3.75 -9.12 -12.93
N VAL A 36 3.74 -10.22 -12.17
CA VAL A 36 3.71 -11.57 -12.75
C VAL A 36 2.28 -11.79 -13.24
N GLY A 37 2.03 -11.42 -14.49
CA GLY A 37 0.84 -11.87 -15.22
C GLY A 37 1.00 -13.34 -15.61
N PRO A 38 -0.07 -14.15 -15.62
CA PRO A 38 0.01 -15.48 -16.18
C PRO A 38 -0.02 -15.39 -17.71
N GLU A 39 1.16 -15.42 -18.36
CA GLU A 39 1.24 -15.71 -19.79
C GLU A 39 0.66 -17.09 -20.10
N GLY A 40 -0.47 -17.08 -20.82
CA GLY A 40 -1.01 -18.27 -21.46
C GLY A 40 -0.10 -18.76 -22.58
N ARG A 41 0.17 -20.06 -22.63
CA ARG A 41 0.56 -20.73 -23.87
C ARG A 41 0.35 -22.26 -23.87
N ARG A 42 -0.33 -22.69 -24.94
CA ARG A 42 -0.26 -23.97 -25.70
C ARG A 42 -1.15 -25.14 -25.27
N ARG A 43 -2.06 -25.47 -26.19
CA ARG A 43 -2.68 -26.77 -26.41
C ARG A 43 -1.61 -27.80 -26.85
N LEU A 44 -1.65 -29.00 -26.29
CA LEU A 44 -1.26 -30.24 -26.97
C LEU A 44 -2.06 -31.40 -26.37
N GLY A 45 -2.52 -32.30 -27.24
CA GLY A 45 -3.51 -33.33 -26.93
C GLY A 45 -3.01 -34.52 -26.11
N GLN A 46 -4.01 -35.19 -25.54
CA GLN A 46 -4.19 -36.63 -25.28
C GLN A 46 -2.99 -37.44 -24.74
N LEU A 47 -3.19 -38.10 -23.60
CA LEU A 47 -3.12 -39.57 -23.49
C LEU A 47 -3.74 -40.07 -22.18
N LYS A 48 -4.22 -41.31 -22.26
CA LYS A 48 -4.95 -42.13 -21.29
C LYS A 48 -4.20 -42.39 -19.99
N GLY A 49 -4.97 -42.35 -18.89
CA GLY A 49 -5.05 -43.39 -17.87
C GLY A 49 -3.82 -43.71 -17.02
N GLU A 50 -3.89 -43.34 -15.73
CA GLU A 50 -3.30 -44.15 -14.65
C GLU A 50 -3.99 -43.84 -13.32
N LYS A 51 -4.41 -44.91 -12.63
CA LYS A 51 -5.02 -44.86 -11.30
C LYS A 51 -3.92 -44.60 -10.28
N GLY A 52 -3.98 -43.47 -9.59
CA GLY A 52 -3.06 -43.12 -8.51
C GLY A 52 -3.83 -42.60 -7.30
N THR A 53 -4.05 -43.48 -6.33
CA THR A 53 -4.52 -43.16 -4.98
C THR A 53 -3.60 -42.11 -4.36
N SER A 54 -4.03 -40.86 -4.22
CA SER A 54 -3.30 -39.89 -3.40
C SER A 54 -4.24 -39.05 -2.55
N ARG A 55 -4.02 -39.24 -1.25
CA ARG A 55 -4.78 -38.80 -0.09
C ARG A 55 -5.12 -37.31 -0.16
N ARG A 56 -6.37 -36.99 0.18
CA ARG A 56 -6.79 -35.64 0.58
C ARG A 56 -5.78 -35.09 1.60
N ALA A 57 -4.94 -34.15 1.18
CA ALA A 57 -4.27 -33.27 2.11
C ALA A 57 -5.34 -32.29 2.62
N LEU A 58 -6.04 -32.70 3.67
CA LEU A 58 -6.72 -31.77 4.57
C LEU A 58 -5.62 -30.86 5.09
N VAL A 59 -5.41 -29.71 4.45
CA VAL A 59 -4.52 -28.67 4.98
C VAL A 59 -5.14 -28.28 6.31
N SER A 60 -4.53 -28.84 7.35
CA SER A 60 -4.92 -28.67 8.73
C SER A 60 -4.91 -27.17 8.99
N ARG A 61 -6.10 -26.59 9.12
CA ARG A 61 -6.28 -25.23 9.67
C ARG A 61 -5.64 -25.29 11.05
N LYS A 62 -4.39 -24.87 11.14
CA LYS A 62 -3.68 -24.77 12.41
C LYS A 62 -4.40 -23.68 13.19
N LYS A 63 -5.38 -24.11 13.99
CA LYS A 63 -6.11 -23.29 14.94
C LYS A 63 -5.05 -22.64 15.82
N ILE A 64 -4.81 -21.36 15.63
CA ILE A 64 -3.96 -20.57 16.51
C ILE A 64 -4.75 -20.49 17.82
N VAL A 65 -4.37 -21.32 18.79
CA VAL A 65 -4.99 -21.39 20.10
C VAL A 65 -4.35 -20.32 20.98
N PHE A 66 -5.10 -19.25 21.26
CA PHE A 66 -4.75 -18.32 22.33
C PHE A 66 -5.01 -19.01 23.67
N HIS A 67 -3.94 -19.26 24.45
CA HIS A 67 -4.04 -19.61 25.86
C HIS A 67 -3.99 -18.31 26.67
N GLY A 68 -5.15 -17.75 26.98
CA GLY A 68 -5.32 -16.63 27.89
C GLY A 68 -6.65 -16.79 28.62
N GLY A 69 -6.58 -17.05 29.93
CA GLY A 69 -7.74 -17.41 30.75
C GLY A 69 -8.60 -16.23 31.18
N ARG A 70 -9.84 -16.59 31.56
CA ARG A 70 -10.87 -15.81 32.28
C ARG A 70 -11.48 -14.61 31.54
N GLY A 71 -12.62 -14.89 30.91
CA GLY A 71 -13.85 -14.11 31.05
C GLY A 71 -13.76 -12.64 30.70
N GLU A 72 -13.55 -12.33 29.42
CA GLU A 72 -13.89 -11.03 28.86
C GLU A 72 -15.17 -11.25 28.05
N GLU A 73 -16.31 -10.75 28.55
CA GLU A 73 -17.53 -10.70 27.74
C GLU A 73 -17.19 -9.95 26.46
N ALA A 74 -17.18 -10.67 25.35
CA ALA A 74 -17.00 -10.07 24.04
C ALA A 74 -18.20 -9.16 23.81
N MET A 75 -18.01 -7.85 24.04
CA MET A 75 -18.91 -6.85 23.49
C MET A 75 -18.92 -7.10 21.99
N ASP A 76 -20.06 -7.54 21.47
CA ASP A 76 -20.19 -7.93 20.08
C ASP A 76 -20.09 -6.66 19.25
N ILE A 77 -18.87 -6.36 18.82
CA ILE A 77 -18.57 -5.21 18.01
C ILE A 77 -19.30 -5.45 16.68
N PRO A 78 -20.23 -4.57 16.26
CA PRO A 78 -21.09 -4.81 15.10
C PRO A 78 -20.34 -4.83 13.77
N VAL A 79 -19.02 -4.66 13.79
CA VAL A 79 -18.15 -4.73 12.61
C VAL A 79 -17.38 -6.05 12.60
N GLN A 80 -17.40 -6.73 11.44
CA GLN A 80 -16.57 -7.90 11.23
C GLN A 80 -15.09 -7.50 11.37
N GLN A 81 -14.39 -8.16 12.29
CA GLN A 81 -13.00 -7.87 12.57
C GLN A 81 -12.16 -9.13 12.69
N LYS A 82 -10.88 -8.98 12.39
CA LYS A 82 -9.88 -10.02 12.58
C LYS A 82 -8.64 -9.41 13.21
N LYS A 83 -8.20 -10.02 14.31
CA LYS A 83 -6.99 -9.63 15.05
C LYS A 83 -5.97 -10.76 14.97
N LEU A 84 -4.71 -10.41 14.73
CA LEU A 84 -3.60 -11.35 14.75
C LEU A 84 -2.34 -10.67 15.23
N SER A 85 -1.42 -11.46 15.78
CA SER A 85 -0.08 -11.03 16.16
C SER A 85 0.92 -11.96 15.49
N LEU A 86 1.90 -11.43 14.78
CA LEU A 86 2.98 -12.21 14.18
C LEU A 86 4.32 -11.50 14.30
N ASP A 87 5.41 -12.24 14.09
CA ASP A 87 6.74 -11.66 14.01
C ASP A 87 7.05 -11.25 12.57
N ILE A 88 7.36 -9.96 12.37
CA ILE A 88 7.85 -9.43 11.10
C ILE A 88 9.24 -8.84 11.35
N LYS A 89 10.27 -9.47 10.78
CA LYS A 89 11.67 -9.03 10.87
C LYS A 89 12.17 -8.94 12.33
N GLY A 90 11.80 -9.90 13.17
CA GLY A 90 12.17 -9.94 14.60
C GLY A 90 11.34 -9.01 15.48
N ASN A 91 10.32 -8.34 14.93
CA ASN A 91 9.44 -7.43 15.66
C ASN A 91 8.04 -8.02 15.76
N LYS A 92 7.54 -8.22 16.98
CA LYS A 92 6.14 -8.52 17.22
C LYS A 92 5.28 -7.40 16.63
N THR A 93 4.41 -7.78 15.71
CA THR A 93 3.51 -6.88 14.99
C THR A 93 2.08 -7.34 15.25
N ASP A 94 1.30 -6.45 15.84
CA ASP A 94 -0.14 -6.64 16.04
C ASP A 94 -0.88 -6.03 14.85
N ILE A 95 -1.76 -6.83 14.23
CA ILE A 95 -2.56 -6.44 13.07
C ILE A 95 -4.04 -6.60 13.40
N VAL A 96 -4.82 -5.58 13.09
CA VAL A 96 -6.28 -5.57 13.17
C VAL A 96 -6.84 -5.17 11.82
N ILE A 97 -7.79 -5.94 11.31
CA ILE A 97 -8.53 -5.68 10.08
C ILE A 97 -10.00 -5.58 10.45
N CYS A 98 -10.65 -4.46 10.14
CA CYS A 98 -12.09 -4.27 10.31
C CYS A 98 -12.74 -3.99 8.96
N ALA A 99 -13.88 -4.63 8.71
CA ALA A 99 -14.65 -4.49 7.49
C ALA A 99 -15.92 -3.68 7.73
N TYR A 100 -15.83 -2.36 7.57
CA TYR A 100 -17.01 -1.49 7.57
C TYR A 100 -17.72 -1.56 6.21
N ASP A 101 -18.93 -0.99 6.15
CA ASP A 101 -19.75 -0.98 4.95
C ASP A 101 -19.10 -0.17 3.81
N ASP A 102 -18.41 0.92 4.14
CA ASP A 102 -17.82 1.87 3.18
C ASP A 102 -16.30 1.73 3.02
N HIS A 103 -15.61 1.20 4.04
CA HIS A 103 -14.15 1.06 4.03
C HIS A 103 -13.63 -0.13 4.85
N PHE A 104 -12.41 -0.55 4.53
CA PHE A 104 -11.63 -1.40 5.42
C PHE A 104 -10.72 -0.54 6.28
N LEU A 105 -10.64 -0.84 7.58
CA LEU A 105 -9.65 -0.28 8.48
C LEU A 105 -8.60 -1.36 8.76
N VAL A 106 -7.34 -1.05 8.45
CA VAL A 106 -6.20 -1.91 8.77
C VAL A 106 -5.29 -1.14 9.71
N ILE A 107 -5.01 -1.72 10.88
CA ILE A 107 -4.04 -1.20 11.84
C ILE A 107 -2.93 -2.23 11.94
N ALA A 108 -1.68 -1.81 11.73
CA ALA A 108 -0.51 -2.63 11.99
C ALA A 108 0.50 -1.86 12.84
N THR A 109 0.81 -2.38 14.03
CA THR A 109 1.67 -1.69 15.00
C THR A 109 2.69 -2.63 15.64
N GLN A 110 3.90 -2.11 15.81
CA GLN A 110 5.04 -2.72 16.51
C GLN A 110 5.45 -1.93 17.75
N ILE A 111 4.95 -0.70 17.88
CA ILE A 111 5.31 0.26 18.93
C ILE A 111 4.13 0.60 19.85
N GLY A 112 2.95 0.00 19.62
CA GLY A 112 1.75 0.28 20.40
C GLY A 112 1.10 1.63 20.12
N SER A 113 1.46 2.29 19.00
CA SER A 113 0.81 3.51 18.52
C SER A 113 0.29 3.34 17.09
N MET A 114 -0.60 4.24 16.66
CA MET A 114 -1.18 4.24 15.31
C MET A 114 -0.17 4.62 14.21
N GLY A 115 0.87 5.39 14.56
CA GLY A 115 1.86 5.90 13.60
C GLY A 115 1.24 6.75 12.48
N THR A 116 1.61 6.46 11.23
CA THR A 116 1.11 7.18 10.05
C THR A 116 -0.21 6.59 9.57
N ILE A 117 -1.22 7.42 9.34
CA ILE A 117 -2.54 7.04 8.83
C ILE A 117 -2.67 7.48 7.38
N LEU A 118 -2.99 6.54 6.49
CA LEU A 118 -3.18 6.76 5.07
C LEU A 118 -4.61 6.35 4.67
N HIS A 119 -5.23 7.13 3.79
CA HIS A 119 -6.45 6.76 3.09
C HIS A 119 -6.11 6.38 1.66
N ALA A 120 -6.62 5.25 1.20
CA ALA A 120 -6.42 4.78 -0.16
C ALA A 120 -7.77 4.39 -0.78
N ARG A 121 -8.00 4.75 -2.03
CA ARG A 121 -9.24 4.44 -2.75
C ARG A 121 -8.98 4.19 -4.22
N LYS A 122 -9.87 3.43 -4.85
CA LYS A 122 -9.97 3.38 -6.30
C LYS A 122 -10.58 4.69 -6.79
N GLU A 123 -9.98 5.32 -7.78
CA GLU A 123 -10.57 6.47 -8.45
C GLU A 123 -11.58 6.00 -9.48
N GLU A 124 -12.75 6.63 -9.45
CA GLU A 124 -13.80 6.41 -10.44
C GLU A 124 -13.54 7.34 -11.62
N GLY A 125 -12.95 6.80 -12.68
CA GLY A 125 -12.64 7.52 -13.91
C GLY A 125 -12.86 6.66 -15.14
N VAL A 126 -12.90 7.29 -16.32
CA VAL A 126 -13.19 6.64 -17.62
C VAL A 126 -11.98 5.84 -18.17
N SER A 127 -10.94 5.65 -17.36
CA SER A 127 -9.74 4.93 -17.76
C SER A 127 -10.01 3.43 -17.85
N ILE A 128 -9.47 2.82 -18.91
CA ILE A 128 -9.43 1.37 -19.12
C ILE A 128 -8.64 0.65 -18.01
N HIS A 129 -7.70 1.35 -17.38
CA HIS A 129 -6.88 0.83 -16.28
C HIS A 129 -7.31 1.45 -14.93
N PRO A 130 -7.46 0.62 -13.88
CA PRO A 130 -7.84 1.11 -12.56
C PRO A 130 -6.74 2.02 -12.00
N THR A 131 -7.12 3.26 -11.71
CA THR A 131 -6.29 4.22 -10.97
C THR A 131 -6.68 4.15 -9.51
N PHE A 132 -5.71 4.19 -8.61
CA PHE A 132 -5.95 4.39 -7.19
C PHE A 132 -5.33 5.72 -6.74
N SER A 133 -5.76 6.22 -5.60
CA SER A 133 -5.14 7.36 -4.95
C SER A 133 -4.87 7.03 -3.50
N VAL A 134 -3.79 7.59 -2.96
CA VAL A 134 -3.38 7.42 -1.57
C VAL A 134 -3.07 8.80 -1.00
N SER A 135 -3.70 9.14 0.13
CA SER A 135 -3.53 10.41 0.83
C SER A 135 -3.12 10.16 2.27
N VAL A 136 -2.06 10.80 2.75
CA VAL A 136 -1.66 10.73 4.17
C VAL A 136 -2.55 11.66 4.98
N LEU A 137 -3.33 11.08 5.91
CA LEU A 137 -4.23 11.82 6.80
C LEU A 137 -3.51 12.34 8.04
N LEU A 138 -2.67 11.49 8.66
CA LEU A 138 -1.93 11.79 9.88
C LEU A 138 -0.53 11.19 9.81
N GLY A 139 0.45 11.85 10.43
CA GLY A 139 1.85 11.39 10.46
C GLY A 139 2.73 12.11 9.43
N LYS A 140 3.91 11.55 9.17
CA LYS A 140 4.87 12.11 8.20
C LYS A 140 4.36 11.91 6.77
N ARG A 141 4.35 12.98 5.98
CA ARG A 141 3.84 12.97 4.60
C ARG A 141 4.86 12.48 3.57
N ASP A 142 6.15 12.59 3.86
CA ASP A 142 7.22 12.21 2.94
C ASP A 142 7.72 10.78 3.18
N GLU A 143 6.79 9.83 3.28
CA GLU A 143 7.08 8.40 3.52
C GLU A 143 6.62 7.56 2.31
N PRO A 144 7.35 7.60 1.18
CA PRO A 144 6.92 7.01 -0.09
C PRO A 144 6.73 5.49 0.00
N MET A 145 7.48 4.83 0.88
CA MET A 145 7.35 3.40 1.11
C MET A 145 6.01 3.02 1.76
N LEU A 146 5.50 3.84 2.68
CA LEU A 146 4.18 3.61 3.30
C LEU A 146 3.05 3.87 2.29
N VAL A 147 3.22 4.88 1.45
CA VAL A 147 2.30 5.17 0.34
C VAL A 147 2.25 3.98 -0.63
N ALA A 148 3.40 3.42 -1.01
CA ALA A 148 3.46 2.23 -1.86
C ALA A 148 2.83 0.99 -1.20
N CYS A 149 3.02 0.82 0.11
CA CYS A 149 2.37 -0.25 0.88
C CYS A 149 0.84 -0.12 0.85
N ALA A 150 0.31 1.06 1.15
CA ALA A 150 -1.13 1.33 1.07
C ALA A 150 -1.68 1.10 -0.34
N ARG A 151 -0.91 1.51 -1.36
CA ARG A 151 -1.24 1.30 -2.77
C ARG A 151 -1.38 -0.18 -3.12
N GLN A 152 -0.45 -1.02 -2.69
CA GLN A 152 -0.53 -2.47 -2.92
C GLN A 152 -1.76 -3.09 -2.27
N ILE A 153 -2.08 -2.70 -1.03
CA ILE A 153 -3.24 -3.27 -0.32
C ILE A 153 -4.55 -2.87 -1.01
N ILE A 154 -4.74 -1.60 -1.41
CA ILE A 154 -5.98 -1.19 -2.10
C ILE A 154 -6.11 -1.83 -3.49
N GLU A 155 -5.00 -2.04 -4.20
CA GLU A 155 -4.98 -2.78 -5.46
C GLU A 155 -5.45 -4.23 -5.25
N HIS A 156 -4.95 -4.89 -4.21
CA HIS A 156 -5.39 -6.24 -3.84
C HIS A 156 -6.88 -6.29 -3.47
N ILE A 157 -7.38 -5.33 -2.69
CA ILE A 157 -8.80 -5.22 -2.32
C ILE A 157 -9.67 -5.08 -3.59
N SER A 158 -9.27 -4.21 -4.52
CA SER A 158 -10.01 -4.04 -5.78
C SER A 158 -9.92 -5.25 -6.70
N ASN A 159 -8.78 -5.92 -6.76
CA ASN A 159 -8.60 -7.12 -7.58
C ASN A 159 -9.39 -8.31 -7.03
N ALA A 160 -9.66 -8.34 -5.73
CA ALA A 160 -10.52 -9.32 -5.09
C ALA A 160 -12.03 -9.02 -5.29
N GLY A 161 -12.38 -7.89 -5.92
CA GLY A 161 -13.76 -7.54 -6.28
C GLY A 161 -14.44 -6.51 -5.38
N SER A 162 -13.74 -5.96 -4.39
CA SER A 162 -14.28 -4.92 -3.51
C SER A 162 -13.99 -3.51 -4.04
N SER A 163 -14.99 -2.63 -4.03
CA SER A 163 -14.83 -1.19 -4.34
C SER A 163 -14.58 -0.32 -3.11
N ARG A 164 -14.62 -0.89 -1.90
CA ARG A 164 -14.47 -0.15 -0.64
C ARG A 164 -13.10 0.49 -0.53
N SER A 165 -13.05 1.67 0.10
CA SER A 165 -11.79 2.34 0.37
C SER A 165 -11.02 1.68 1.52
N LEU A 166 -9.77 2.08 1.73
CA LEU A 166 -8.88 1.58 2.77
C LEU A 166 -8.41 2.74 3.66
N VAL A 167 -8.52 2.58 4.97
CA VAL A 167 -7.82 3.38 5.96
C VAL A 167 -6.73 2.49 6.57
N LEU A 168 -5.47 2.88 6.41
CA LEU A 168 -4.30 2.12 6.86
C LEU A 168 -3.54 2.91 7.92
N SER A 169 -3.34 2.33 9.09
CA SER A 169 -2.56 2.88 10.21
C SER A 169 -1.30 2.05 10.42
N LEU A 170 -0.12 2.65 10.28
CA LEU A 170 1.18 1.98 10.39
C LEU A 170 2.04 2.59 11.49
N GLY A 171 2.15 1.89 12.62
CA GLY A 171 3.05 2.19 13.73
C GLY A 171 4.24 1.25 13.76
N LEU A 172 5.16 1.37 12.80
CA LEU A 172 6.28 0.44 12.61
C LEU A 172 7.59 1.00 13.19
N ARG A 173 8.50 0.10 13.61
CA ARG A 173 9.85 0.46 14.09
C ARG A 173 10.77 0.87 12.95
N ASP A 174 10.60 0.24 11.80
CA ASP A 174 11.30 0.57 10.56
C ASP A 174 10.35 0.43 9.36
N GLN A 175 10.60 1.23 8.32
CA GLN A 175 9.82 1.22 7.08
C GLN A 175 10.56 0.49 5.96
N SER A 176 11.37 -0.51 6.30
CA SER A 176 12.13 -1.25 5.30
C SER A 176 11.21 -2.10 4.41
N LEU A 177 11.63 -2.33 3.16
CA LEU A 177 10.86 -3.11 2.20
C LEU A 177 10.46 -4.52 2.72
N PRO A 178 11.33 -5.29 3.40
CA PRO A 178 10.94 -6.58 3.97
C PRO A 178 9.81 -6.47 4.99
N THR A 179 9.85 -5.45 5.85
CA THR A 179 8.80 -5.20 6.85
C THR A 179 7.47 -4.93 6.15
N LEU A 180 7.45 -4.01 5.19
CA LEU A 180 6.22 -3.65 4.46
C LEU A 180 5.68 -4.81 3.64
N LYS A 181 6.53 -5.61 2.99
CA LYS A 181 6.11 -6.85 2.33
C LYS A 181 5.46 -7.84 3.30
N GLY A 182 6.04 -7.99 4.49
CA GLY A 182 5.46 -8.82 5.55
C GLY A 182 4.07 -8.34 5.96
N ILE A 183 3.88 -7.01 6.08
CA ILE A 183 2.57 -6.41 6.38
C ILE A 183 1.57 -6.69 5.27
N VAL A 184 1.94 -6.41 4.00
CA VAL A 184 1.06 -6.68 2.85
C VAL A 184 0.67 -8.15 2.81
N SER A 185 1.63 -9.07 2.92
CA SER A 185 1.37 -10.53 2.95
C SER A 185 0.39 -10.87 4.07
N ALA A 186 0.66 -10.46 5.30
CA ALA A 186 -0.17 -10.76 6.45
C ALA A 186 -1.61 -10.21 6.30
N VAL A 187 -1.77 -9.02 5.74
CA VAL A 187 -3.10 -8.43 5.47
C VAL A 187 -3.82 -9.21 4.37
N THR A 188 -3.14 -9.52 3.25
CA THR A 188 -3.70 -10.26 2.10
C THR A 188 -3.95 -11.75 2.35
N GLU A 189 -3.39 -12.33 3.39
CA GLU A 189 -3.71 -13.71 3.81
C GLU A 189 -4.88 -13.75 4.79
N ASN A 190 -5.22 -12.61 5.40
CA ASN A 190 -6.22 -12.49 6.45
C ASN A 190 -7.42 -11.62 6.05
N CYS A 191 -7.60 -11.40 4.74
CA CYS A 191 -8.66 -10.61 4.12
C CYS A 191 -10.05 -10.86 4.69
N LEU A 192 -10.83 -9.78 4.76
CA LEU A 192 -12.26 -9.79 5.11
C LEU A 192 -13.12 -9.22 3.96
N TRP A 193 -12.58 -9.16 2.75
CA TRP A 193 -13.20 -8.57 1.57
C TRP A 193 -13.68 -9.60 0.56
#